data_AF-A0A5B0QAS7-F1
#
_entry.id   AF-A0A5B0QAS7-F1
#
_cell.length_a   1.000
_cell.length_b   1.000
_cell.length_c   1.000
_cell.angle_alpha   90.00
_cell.angle_beta   90.00
_cell.angle_gamma   90.00
#
_symmetry.space_group_name_H-M   'P 1'
#
loop_
_entity.id
_entity.type
_entity.pdbx_description
1 polymer ?
#
loop_
_entity_poly.entity_id
_entity_poly.type
_entity_poly.pdbx_seq_one_letter_code
_entity_poly.pdbx_strand_id
1 'polypeptide(L)'
;MAASPAKVASSKPNPSTDGKPVQVKLVLLGEAAVGKSSVVLRFVQNDFQENKEPTIGAAFLTQKCRLEDKIIKFEIWDTAGQERFHSLAPMYYRNAQAAIVAYDITKSSSLDKAKSWVKELQRQGHANIVIALIGNKLDLVQSDADQSASNGSSSSNADDEPDDATATPDNATSLPDSTAANPNLSSSSKRQVTKEEAEAYAQENNLLFFETSAKTGEGIVEVFTQIAGKIPLEVILSGRGNNTAGGRAGAANRGSGGAGGTNNTEDSRINLANSEEAKKDGCAC
;
A
#
# COMPACT_ATOMS: atom_id res chain seq x y z
N MET A 1 -35.56 -20.48 58.39
CA MET A 1 -35.20 -19.24 57.65
C MET A 1 -33.74 -19.36 57.26
N ALA A 2 -33.48 -19.69 56.00
CA ALA A 2 -32.14 -19.93 55.47
C ALA A 2 -31.49 -18.60 55.05
N ALA A 3 -30.24 -18.37 55.46
CA ALA A 3 -29.44 -17.23 55.06
C ALA A 3 -28.71 -17.54 53.74
N SER A 4 -28.87 -16.67 52.74
CA SER A 4 -28.20 -16.74 51.43
C SER A 4 -26.70 -16.46 51.52
N PRO A 5 -25.86 -17.08 50.67
CA PRO A 5 -24.42 -16.81 50.64
C PRO A 5 -24.08 -15.53 49.83
N ALA A 6 -23.09 -14.80 50.32
CA ALA A 6 -22.52 -13.61 49.69
C ALA A 6 -21.82 -13.96 48.37
N LYS A 7 -22.17 -13.22 47.30
CA LYS A 7 -21.60 -13.36 45.96
C LYS A 7 -20.21 -12.71 45.93
N VAL A 8 -19.17 -13.53 45.77
CA VAL A 8 -17.80 -13.08 45.47
C VAL A 8 -17.82 -12.34 44.13
N ALA A 9 -17.50 -11.05 44.14
CA ALA A 9 -17.35 -10.25 42.93
C ALA A 9 -16.01 -10.60 42.28
N SER A 10 -16.07 -11.36 41.19
CA SER A 10 -14.93 -11.54 40.27
C SER A 10 -14.62 -10.20 39.59
N SER A 11 -13.52 -9.56 39.99
CA SER A 11 -13.00 -8.36 39.35
C SER A 11 -12.64 -8.67 37.88
N LYS A 12 -13.44 -8.15 36.95
CA LYS A 12 -13.08 -8.14 35.53
C LYS A 12 -11.78 -7.32 35.36
N PRO A 13 -10.84 -7.73 34.50
CA PRO A 13 -9.67 -6.91 34.20
C PRO A 13 -10.13 -5.60 33.56
N ASN A 14 -9.56 -4.50 34.05
CA ASN A 14 -9.88 -3.13 33.64
C ASN A 14 -9.34 -2.87 32.21
N PRO A 15 -10.16 -2.57 31.19
CA PRO A 15 -9.66 -2.19 29.87
C PRO A 15 -9.36 -0.68 29.86
N SER A 16 -8.39 -0.25 30.66
CA SER A 16 -8.08 1.18 30.83
C SER A 16 -6.68 1.52 30.32
N THR A 17 -6.44 1.34 29.01
CA THR A 17 -5.34 1.98 28.25
C THR A 17 -5.69 2.22 26.78
N ASP A 18 -6.96 2.43 26.40
CA ASP A 18 -7.26 2.91 25.03
C ASP A 18 -7.06 4.43 24.97
N GLY A 19 -5.79 4.86 24.90
CA GLY A 19 -5.43 6.25 24.56
C GLY A 19 -6.02 6.65 23.21
N LYS A 20 -6.34 7.94 23.03
CA LYS A 20 -6.90 8.48 21.78
C LYS A 20 -6.02 8.04 20.59
N PRO A 21 -6.59 7.41 19.53
CA PRO A 21 -5.79 6.93 18.41
C PRO A 21 -4.96 8.03 17.78
N VAL A 22 -3.66 7.77 17.59
CA VAL A 22 -2.75 8.70 16.93
C VAL A 22 -3.00 8.64 15.44
N GLN A 23 -3.30 9.78 14.83
CA GLN A 23 -3.54 9.87 13.39
C GLN A 23 -2.22 10.05 12.67
N VAL A 24 -1.99 9.23 11.65
CA VAL A 24 -0.78 9.24 10.83
C VAL A 24 -1.20 9.32 9.37
N LYS A 25 -0.76 10.37 8.67
CA LYS A 25 -0.92 10.51 7.23
C LYS A 25 0.11 9.63 6.52
N LEU A 26 -0.39 8.69 5.72
CA LEU A 26 0.40 7.79 4.88
C LEU A 26 0.03 8.01 3.42
N VAL A 27 1.03 8.12 2.53
CA VAL A 27 0.83 8.27 1.09
C VAL A 27 1.37 7.06 0.34
N LEU A 28 0.69 6.63 -0.73
CA LEU A 28 1.21 5.62 -1.66
C LEU A 28 1.68 6.28 -2.94
N LEU A 29 2.87 5.90 -3.40
CA LEU A 29 3.51 6.38 -4.62
C LEU A 29 4.10 5.20 -5.42
N GLY A 30 4.35 5.40 -6.71
CA GLY A 30 4.81 4.34 -7.62
C GLY A 30 4.13 4.43 -8.99
N GLU A 31 4.66 3.71 -9.98
CA GLU A 31 4.14 3.69 -11.36
C GLU A 31 2.66 3.21 -11.42
N ALA A 32 1.96 3.52 -12.52
CA ALA A 32 0.64 2.95 -12.80
C ALA A 32 0.70 1.42 -12.84
N ALA A 33 -0.39 0.77 -12.42
CA ALA A 33 -0.56 -0.69 -12.45
C ALA A 33 0.43 -1.55 -11.61
N VAL A 34 1.29 -0.95 -10.78
CA VAL A 34 2.14 -1.71 -9.82
C VAL A 34 1.34 -2.32 -8.66
N GLY A 35 0.10 -1.87 -8.43
CA GLY A 35 -0.83 -2.45 -7.46
C GLY A 35 -0.99 -1.69 -6.14
N LYS A 36 -0.63 -0.40 -6.07
CA LYS A 36 -0.85 0.48 -4.89
C LYS A 36 -2.26 0.37 -4.33
N SER A 37 -3.26 0.58 -5.18
CA SER A 37 -4.67 0.53 -4.80
C SER A 37 -5.15 -0.85 -4.38
N SER A 38 -4.49 -1.93 -4.82
CA SER A 38 -4.78 -3.30 -4.40
C SER A 38 -4.14 -3.61 -3.05
N VAL A 39 -2.92 -3.12 -2.80
CA VAL A 39 -2.27 -3.19 -1.48
C VAL A 39 -3.12 -2.51 -0.41
N VAL A 40 -3.64 -1.31 -0.70
CA VAL A 40 -4.53 -0.59 0.23
C VAL A 40 -5.83 -1.34 0.41
N LEU A 41 -6.47 -1.79 -0.68
CA LEU A 41 -7.72 -2.55 -0.58
C LEU A 41 -7.55 -3.80 0.30
N ARG A 42 -6.46 -4.54 0.09
CA ARG A 42 -6.12 -5.71 0.88
C ARG A 42 -5.90 -5.37 2.36
N PHE A 43 -5.23 -4.28 2.68
CA PHE A 43 -5.02 -3.86 4.06
C PHE A 43 -6.29 -3.35 4.77
N VAL A 44 -7.15 -2.61 4.06
CA VAL A 44 -8.34 -1.98 4.66
C VAL A 44 -9.52 -2.95 4.73
N GLN A 45 -9.75 -3.73 3.67
CA GLN A 45 -10.96 -4.53 3.48
C GLN A 45 -10.70 -6.03 3.45
N ASN A 46 -9.42 -6.46 3.47
CA ASN A 46 -9.03 -7.84 3.20
C ASN A 46 -9.64 -8.38 1.89
N ASP A 47 -9.69 -7.53 0.86
CA ASP A 47 -10.24 -7.85 -0.45
C ASP A 47 -9.20 -7.62 -1.57
N PHE A 48 -9.39 -8.29 -2.70
CA PHE A 48 -8.60 -8.10 -3.91
C PHE A 48 -9.47 -8.17 -5.16
N GLN A 49 -9.27 -7.19 -6.04
CA GLN A 49 -9.98 -7.08 -7.31
C GLN A 49 -8.96 -7.11 -8.44
N GLU A 50 -9.06 -8.12 -9.30
CA GLU A 50 -8.13 -8.33 -10.41
C GLU A 50 -8.31 -7.27 -11.50
N ASN A 51 -9.57 -6.97 -11.85
CA ASN A 51 -9.93 -5.97 -12.86
C ASN A 51 -10.22 -4.60 -12.24
N LYS A 52 -9.36 -4.14 -11.34
CA LYS A 52 -9.53 -2.83 -10.69
C LYS A 52 -9.29 -1.70 -11.69
N GLU A 53 -10.23 -0.77 -11.78
CA GLU A 53 -10.09 0.41 -12.64
C GLU A 53 -8.89 1.27 -12.21
N PRO A 54 -8.20 1.92 -13.17
CA PRO A 54 -7.12 2.84 -12.84
C PRO A 54 -7.58 3.98 -11.94
N THR A 55 -6.89 4.18 -10.83
CA THR A 55 -7.16 5.30 -9.92
C THR A 55 -6.92 6.63 -10.61
N ILE A 56 -7.93 7.49 -10.62
CA ILE A 56 -7.87 8.87 -11.11
C ILE A 56 -7.64 9.79 -9.90
N GLY A 57 -6.58 10.61 -9.93
CA GLY A 57 -6.27 11.53 -8.83
C GLY A 57 -5.80 10.80 -7.56
N ALA A 58 -6.52 10.96 -6.45
CA ALA A 58 -6.23 10.22 -5.21
C ALA A 58 -7.50 9.85 -4.44
N ALA A 59 -7.50 8.65 -3.87
CA ALA A 59 -8.53 8.17 -2.95
C ALA A 59 -8.05 8.30 -1.49
N PHE A 60 -8.98 8.64 -0.60
CA PHE A 60 -8.73 8.75 0.83
C PHE A 60 -9.38 7.58 1.56
N LEU A 61 -8.57 6.82 2.31
CA LEU A 61 -9.03 5.69 3.12
C LEU A 61 -8.49 5.82 4.54
N THR A 62 -9.15 5.18 5.50
CA THR A 62 -8.63 5.12 6.88
C THR A 62 -8.64 3.70 7.40
N GLN A 63 -7.57 3.31 8.09
CA GLN A 63 -7.49 2.01 8.75
C GLN A 63 -6.81 2.13 10.11
N LYS A 64 -7.36 1.42 11.11
CA LYS A 64 -6.78 1.35 12.44
C LYS A 64 -5.80 0.18 12.50
N CYS A 65 -4.56 0.45 12.89
CA CYS A 65 -3.54 -0.53 13.20
C CYS A 65 -3.33 -0.51 14.72
N ARG A 66 -3.52 -1.66 15.37
CA ARG A 66 -3.30 -1.82 16.82
C ARG A 66 -1.89 -2.38 17.02
N LEU A 67 -1.04 -1.61 17.69
CA LEU A 67 0.23 -2.06 18.23
C LEU A 67 0.02 -2.47 19.71
N GLU A 68 1.02 -3.10 20.31
CA GLU A 68 0.94 -3.65 21.68
C GLU A 68 0.52 -2.59 22.73
N ASP A 69 1.03 -1.36 22.60
CA ASP A 69 0.87 -0.27 23.56
C ASP A 69 0.02 0.91 23.04
N LYS A 70 -0.39 0.90 21.76
CA LYS A 70 -1.12 2.03 21.15
C LYS A 70 -1.94 1.69 19.91
N ILE A 71 -2.86 2.58 19.55
CA ILE A 71 -3.66 2.49 18.32
C ILE A 71 -3.25 3.62 17.38
N ILE A 72 -2.78 3.26 16.20
CA ILE A 72 -2.54 4.21 15.10
C ILE A 72 -3.73 4.15 14.15
N LYS A 73 -4.25 5.32 13.77
CA LYS A 73 -5.20 5.47 12.68
C LYS A 73 -4.45 6.00 11.47
N PHE A 74 -4.22 5.15 10.48
CA PHE A 74 -3.69 5.57 9.19
C PHE A 74 -4.74 6.36 8.41
N GLU A 75 -4.33 7.51 7.88
CA GLU A 75 -5.02 8.34 6.91
C GLU A 75 -4.30 8.16 5.58
N ILE A 76 -4.80 7.20 4.79
CA ILE A 76 -4.14 6.64 3.62
C ILE A 76 -4.57 7.41 2.38
N TRP A 77 -3.58 7.97 1.68
CA TRP A 77 -3.74 8.63 0.39
C TRP A 77 -3.25 7.68 -0.71
N ASP A 78 -4.19 6.99 -1.35
CA ASP A 78 -3.92 6.15 -2.52
C ASP A 78 -3.90 7.02 -3.79
N THR A 79 -2.73 7.20 -4.39
CA THR A 79 -2.56 8.14 -5.51
C THR A 79 -2.49 7.42 -6.87
N ALA A 80 -2.91 8.12 -7.92
CA ALA A 80 -2.74 7.68 -9.29
C ALA A 80 -1.24 7.56 -9.63
N GLY A 81 -0.86 6.42 -10.22
CA GLY A 81 0.50 6.21 -10.70
C GLY A 81 0.78 6.70 -12.11
N GLN A 82 -0.21 7.32 -12.76
CA GLN A 82 -0.04 7.82 -14.12
C GLN A 82 0.74 9.13 -14.09
N GLU A 83 1.69 9.22 -15.01
CA GLU A 83 2.54 10.38 -15.23
C GLU A 83 1.75 11.68 -15.46
N ARG A 84 0.56 11.61 -16.07
CA ARG A 84 -0.33 12.77 -16.26
C ARG A 84 -0.75 13.44 -14.95
N PHE A 85 -0.71 12.72 -13.82
CA PHE A 85 -1.04 13.24 -12.49
C PHE A 85 0.19 13.49 -11.61
N HIS A 86 1.41 13.33 -12.15
CA HIS A 86 2.65 13.49 -11.38
C HIS A 86 2.78 14.90 -10.77
N SER A 87 2.33 15.95 -11.47
CA SER A 87 2.33 17.32 -10.97
C SER A 87 1.45 17.53 -9.72
N LEU A 88 0.52 16.62 -9.45
CA LEU A 88 -0.31 16.64 -8.25
C LEU A 88 0.37 15.94 -7.06
N ALA A 89 1.36 15.08 -7.29
CA ALA A 89 1.98 14.30 -6.21
C ALA A 89 2.47 15.13 -5.01
N PRO A 90 3.10 16.31 -5.20
CA PRO A 90 3.51 17.17 -4.08
C PRO A 90 2.38 17.55 -3.12
N MET A 91 1.15 17.68 -3.63
CA MET A 91 0.00 18.00 -2.78
C MET A 91 -0.35 16.85 -1.83
N TYR A 92 -0.12 15.60 -2.25
CA TYR A 92 -0.51 14.40 -1.49
C TYR A 92 0.52 14.03 -0.43
N TYR A 93 1.82 14.05 -0.77
CA TYR A 93 2.87 13.69 0.20
C TYR A 93 3.24 14.85 1.15
N ARG A 94 2.74 16.08 0.92
CA ARG A 94 2.93 17.20 1.85
C ARG A 94 2.46 16.82 3.25
N ASN A 95 3.34 17.00 4.24
CA ASN A 95 3.12 16.65 5.65
C ASN A 95 2.76 15.17 5.90
N ALA A 96 3.06 14.25 4.97
CA ALA A 96 2.94 12.83 5.24
C ALA A 96 4.04 12.40 6.24
N GLN A 97 3.67 11.58 7.22
CA GLN A 97 4.63 11.01 8.18
C GLN A 97 5.18 9.68 7.70
N ALA A 98 4.46 9.00 6.80
CA ALA A 98 4.91 7.79 6.16
C ALA A 98 4.60 7.79 4.66
N ALA A 99 5.41 7.08 3.90
CA ALA A 99 5.17 6.78 2.49
C ALA A 99 5.43 5.31 2.19
N ILE A 100 4.58 4.73 1.35
CA ILE A 100 4.83 3.44 0.71
C ILE A 100 5.13 3.74 -0.76
N VAL A 101 6.31 3.34 -1.22
CA VAL A 101 6.71 3.41 -2.62
C VAL A 101 6.68 2.01 -3.19
N ALA A 102 5.75 1.75 -4.10
CA ALA A 102 5.52 0.41 -4.66
C ALA A 102 6.12 0.27 -6.06
N TYR A 103 6.68 -0.90 -6.33
CA TYR A 103 7.05 -1.36 -7.67
C TYR A 103 6.50 -2.77 -7.92
N ASP A 104 6.52 -3.21 -9.17
CA ASP A 104 6.13 -4.56 -9.59
C ASP A 104 7.40 -5.39 -9.81
N ILE A 105 7.55 -6.50 -9.09
CA ILE A 105 8.74 -7.35 -9.16
C ILE A 105 8.94 -7.99 -10.54
N THR A 106 7.87 -8.07 -11.34
CA THR A 106 7.89 -8.60 -12.70
C THR A 106 8.22 -7.55 -13.76
N LYS A 107 8.47 -6.29 -13.35
CA LYS A 107 8.74 -5.17 -14.26
C LYS A 107 9.88 -4.29 -13.73
N SER A 108 11.09 -4.46 -14.28
CA SER A 108 12.29 -3.73 -13.83
C SER A 108 12.15 -2.21 -13.91
N SER A 109 11.54 -1.70 -14.98
CA SER A 109 11.32 -0.25 -15.15
C SER A 109 10.50 0.39 -14.03
N SER A 110 9.64 -0.39 -13.36
CA SER A 110 8.82 0.10 -12.25
C SER A 110 9.66 0.37 -10.99
N LEU A 111 10.76 -0.36 -10.80
CA LEU A 111 11.73 -0.11 -9.74
C LEU A 111 12.47 1.20 -10.00
N ASP A 112 12.87 1.50 -11.24
CA ASP A 112 13.53 2.77 -11.58
C ASP A 112 12.63 3.99 -11.29
N LYS A 113 11.33 3.83 -11.57
CA LYS A 113 10.32 4.83 -11.19
C LYS A 113 10.17 4.93 -9.68
N ALA A 114 10.17 3.82 -8.95
CA ALA A 114 10.16 3.84 -7.49
C ALA A 114 11.41 4.55 -6.90
N LYS A 115 12.61 4.26 -7.41
CA LYS A 115 13.86 4.95 -7.03
C LYS A 115 13.74 6.47 -7.25
N SER A 116 13.10 6.90 -8.33
CA SER A 116 12.84 8.32 -8.61
C SER A 116 11.89 8.96 -7.59
N TRP A 117 10.83 8.24 -7.20
CA TRP A 117 9.89 8.68 -6.15
C TRP A 117 10.56 8.79 -4.77
N VAL A 118 11.44 7.85 -4.41
CA VAL A 118 12.21 7.92 -3.16
C VAL A 118 13.06 9.19 -3.13
N LYS A 119 13.81 9.46 -4.20
CA LYS A 119 14.63 10.68 -4.31
C LYS A 119 13.78 11.95 -4.20
N GLU A 120 12.58 11.96 -4.80
CA GLU A 120 11.67 13.08 -4.70
C GLU A 120 11.16 13.30 -3.26
N LEU A 121 10.74 12.23 -2.58
CA LEU A 121 10.31 12.27 -1.18
C LEU A 121 11.42 12.76 -0.25
N GLN A 122 12.66 12.31 -0.47
CA GLN A 122 13.81 12.76 0.31
C GLN A 122 14.12 14.25 0.08
N ARG A 123 13.88 14.77 -1.14
CA ARG A 123 14.17 16.16 -1.50
C ARG A 123 13.08 17.15 -1.07
N GLN A 124 11.80 16.75 -1.19
CA GLN A 124 10.65 17.66 -1.04
C GLN A 124 9.65 17.22 0.05
N GLY A 125 9.78 16.00 0.55
CA GLY A 125 8.93 15.45 1.60
C GLY A 125 9.26 15.99 2.98
N HIS A 126 8.58 15.44 3.98
CA HIS A 126 8.83 15.78 5.38
C HIS A 126 10.19 15.20 5.83
N ALA A 127 10.99 15.96 6.58
CA ALA A 127 12.35 15.56 6.97
C ALA A 127 12.43 14.22 7.72
N ASN A 128 11.39 13.87 8.47
CA ASN A 128 11.28 12.63 9.25
C ASN A 128 10.25 11.66 8.67
N ILE A 129 10.04 11.66 7.35
CA ILE A 129 9.12 10.72 6.71
C ILE A 129 9.69 9.29 6.75
N VAL A 130 8.91 8.34 7.24
CA VAL A 130 9.26 6.91 7.18
C VAL A 130 8.88 6.39 5.79
N ILE A 131 9.86 5.92 5.02
CA ILE A 131 9.63 5.40 3.68
C ILE A 131 9.78 3.88 3.68
N ALA A 132 8.80 3.18 3.12
CA ALA A 132 8.86 1.76 2.81
C ALA A 132 8.84 1.54 1.30
N LEU A 133 9.86 0.87 0.79
CA LEU A 133 9.89 0.34 -0.57
C LEU A 133 9.26 -1.05 -0.57
N ILE A 134 8.23 -1.27 -1.41
CA ILE A 134 7.57 -2.57 -1.52
C ILE A 134 7.64 -3.13 -2.94
N GLY A 135 8.09 -4.38 -3.05
CA GLY A 135 8.01 -5.17 -4.27
C GLY A 135 6.71 -5.95 -4.31
N ASN A 136 5.73 -5.50 -5.09
CA ASN A 136 4.42 -6.11 -5.15
C ASN A 136 4.32 -7.18 -6.25
N LYS A 137 3.28 -8.03 -6.15
CA LYS A 137 2.95 -9.15 -7.06
C LYS A 137 3.86 -10.37 -6.88
N LEU A 138 4.25 -10.64 -5.64
CA LEU A 138 5.04 -11.82 -5.25
C LEU A 138 4.43 -13.15 -5.72
N ASP A 139 3.10 -13.22 -5.79
CA ASP A 139 2.35 -14.37 -6.30
C ASP A 139 2.66 -14.74 -7.76
N LEU A 140 3.22 -13.82 -8.56
CA LEU A 140 3.54 -14.10 -9.97
C LEU A 140 4.90 -14.78 -10.16
N VAL A 141 5.71 -14.89 -9.11
CA VAL A 141 7.08 -15.43 -9.19
C VAL A 141 7.33 -16.60 -8.24
N GLN A 142 6.41 -16.86 -7.31
CA GLN A 142 6.40 -18.10 -6.53
C GLN A 142 5.92 -19.25 -7.42
N SER A 143 6.59 -20.40 -7.35
CA SER A 143 6.14 -21.60 -8.07
C SER A 143 4.86 -22.15 -7.45
N ASP A 144 3.92 -22.60 -8.28
CA ASP A 144 2.64 -23.19 -7.87
C ASP A 144 2.78 -24.38 -6.89
N ALA A 145 3.98 -24.96 -6.76
CA ALA A 145 4.31 -26.02 -5.81
C ALA A 145 4.07 -25.61 -4.34
N ASP A 146 4.31 -24.35 -3.98
CA ASP A 146 4.17 -23.86 -2.60
C ASP A 146 2.71 -23.55 -2.20
N GLN A 147 1.79 -23.47 -3.16
CA GLN A 147 0.36 -23.22 -2.87
C GLN A 147 -0.43 -24.48 -2.50
N SER A 148 0.18 -25.67 -2.63
CA SER A 148 -0.48 -26.96 -2.35
C SER A 148 -0.41 -27.39 -0.86
N ALA A 149 0.35 -26.68 -0.02
CA ALA A 149 0.60 -27.09 1.37
C ALA A 149 -0.42 -26.56 2.42
N SER A 150 -1.39 -25.71 2.05
CA SER A 150 -2.32 -25.11 3.03
C SER A 150 -3.80 -25.50 2.90
N ASN A 151 -4.15 -26.45 2.02
CA ASN A 151 -5.52 -26.97 1.92
C ASN A 151 -5.53 -28.50 2.07
N GLY A 152 -5.33 -28.97 3.31
CA GLY A 152 -5.27 -30.39 3.61
C GLY A 152 -5.84 -30.73 4.99
N SER A 153 -7.14 -30.53 5.21
CA SER A 153 -7.85 -31.21 6.29
C SER A 153 -9.34 -31.40 5.98
N SER A 154 -9.70 -32.55 5.40
CA SER A 154 -10.75 -33.44 5.93
C SER A 154 -11.01 -34.67 5.05
N SER A 155 -10.68 -35.84 5.64
CA SER A 155 -11.36 -37.15 5.61
C SER A 155 -11.43 -38.04 4.33
N SER A 156 -10.56 -39.06 4.35
CA SER A 156 -10.81 -40.53 4.34
C SER A 156 -11.68 -41.20 3.26
N ASN A 157 -11.09 -42.21 2.58
CA ASN A 157 -11.44 -43.66 2.55
C ASN A 157 -10.32 -44.35 1.71
N ALA A 158 -9.50 -45.31 2.20
CA ALA A 158 -9.76 -46.75 2.43
C ALA A 158 -10.39 -47.41 1.19
N ASP A 159 -9.89 -48.44 0.49
CA ASP A 159 -8.76 -49.40 0.52
C ASP A 159 -8.50 -49.76 -0.99
N ASP A 160 -7.37 -50.31 -1.47
CA ASP A 160 -7.22 -51.76 -1.76
C ASP A 160 -5.83 -52.09 -2.42
N GLU A 161 -5.23 -53.19 -1.95
CA GLU A 161 -4.19 -54.13 -2.46
C GLU A 161 -2.90 -53.76 -3.24
N PRO A 162 -1.75 -54.37 -2.87
CA PRO A 162 -0.53 -54.50 -3.67
C PRO A 162 -0.28 -55.92 -4.26
N ASP A 163 0.72 -55.99 -5.14
CA ASP A 163 1.49 -57.18 -5.59
C ASP A 163 0.92 -58.06 -6.73
N ASP A 164 1.50 -57.91 -7.94
CA ASP A 164 1.99 -59.08 -8.69
C ASP A 164 3.15 -58.71 -9.63
N ALA A 165 4.17 -59.57 -9.62
CA ALA A 165 5.45 -59.41 -10.24
C ALA A 165 5.44 -59.93 -11.69
N THR A 166 6.27 -59.35 -12.56
CA THR A 166 6.95 -60.16 -13.59
C THR A 166 8.19 -59.45 -14.12
N ALA A 167 9.33 -60.10 -13.89
CA ALA A 167 10.63 -59.75 -14.44
C ALA A 167 10.83 -60.45 -15.80
N THR A 168 11.45 -59.75 -16.75
CA THR A 168 12.24 -60.35 -17.83
C THR A 168 13.46 -59.46 -18.10
N PRO A 169 14.70 -60.00 -18.05
CA PRO A 169 15.89 -59.30 -18.49
C PRO A 169 16.17 -59.53 -19.98
N ASP A 170 17.22 -58.87 -20.48
CA ASP A 170 17.92 -59.07 -21.75
C ASP A 170 17.49 -58.16 -22.92
N ASN A 171 18.36 -57.19 -23.28
CA ASN A 171 19.38 -57.42 -24.32
C ASN A 171 20.15 -56.12 -24.60
N ALA A 172 21.48 -56.22 -24.57
CA ALA A 172 22.40 -55.15 -24.99
C ALA A 172 22.38 -54.97 -26.51
N THR A 173 22.64 -53.75 -27.02
CA THR A 173 23.64 -53.45 -28.07
C THR A 173 23.62 -51.95 -28.49
N SER A 174 24.82 -51.35 -28.43
CA SER A 174 25.41 -50.23 -29.21
C SER A 174 24.85 -48.78 -29.18
N LEU A 175 25.71 -47.90 -28.64
CA LEU A 175 25.94 -46.46 -28.89
C LEU A 175 26.30 -46.15 -30.37
N PRO A 176 26.59 -44.88 -30.80
CA PRO A 176 26.35 -43.53 -30.23
C PRO A 176 25.67 -42.56 -31.23
N ASP A 177 25.15 -41.41 -30.79
CA ASP A 177 25.47 -40.07 -31.36
C ASP A 177 24.59 -38.96 -30.74
N SER A 178 25.17 -37.75 -30.71
CA SER A 178 24.55 -36.42 -30.64
C SER A 178 23.78 -36.01 -29.37
N THR A 179 24.51 -35.27 -28.51
CA THR A 179 24.12 -33.93 -28.06
C THR A 179 22.63 -33.68 -27.74
N ALA A 180 22.26 -33.87 -26.47
CA ALA A 180 21.36 -32.95 -25.78
C ALA A 180 21.57 -33.12 -24.29
N ALA A 181 22.34 -32.21 -23.69
CA ALA A 181 22.22 -31.94 -22.27
C ALA A 181 20.73 -31.67 -21.99
N ASN A 182 20.08 -32.50 -21.18
CA ASN A 182 18.72 -32.27 -20.73
C ASN A 182 18.74 -31.04 -19.81
N PRO A 183 18.29 -29.84 -20.24
CA PRO A 183 18.26 -28.66 -19.40
C PRO A 183 16.86 -28.63 -18.79
N ASN A 184 16.59 -29.51 -17.84
CA ASN A 184 15.25 -29.62 -17.30
C ASN A 184 14.99 -28.43 -16.36
N LEU A 185 14.12 -27.53 -16.84
CA LEU A 185 13.32 -26.55 -16.11
C LEU A 185 14.09 -25.38 -15.44
N SER A 186 14.55 -24.41 -16.24
CA SER A 186 14.44 -23.03 -15.76
C SER A 186 12.96 -22.63 -15.85
N SER A 187 12.24 -22.71 -14.72
CA SER A 187 10.99 -21.99 -14.57
C SER A 187 11.24 -20.57 -15.07
N SER A 188 10.54 -20.12 -16.12
CA SER A 188 10.70 -18.75 -16.64
C SER A 188 10.22 -17.80 -15.56
N SER A 189 11.12 -17.50 -14.64
CA SER A 189 10.83 -16.66 -13.48
C SER A 189 10.41 -15.33 -14.07
N LYS A 190 9.12 -15.01 -13.98
CA LYS A 190 8.57 -13.71 -14.43
C LYS A 190 9.21 -12.55 -13.68
N ARG A 191 10.01 -12.83 -12.65
CA ARG A 191 10.82 -11.89 -11.88
C ARG A 191 11.83 -11.20 -12.79
N GLN A 192 11.72 -9.88 -12.86
CA GLN A 192 12.71 -9.01 -13.51
C GLN A 192 13.57 -8.24 -12.49
N VAL A 193 13.11 -8.15 -11.24
CA VAL A 193 13.82 -7.50 -10.14
C VAL A 193 14.18 -8.54 -9.09
N THR A 194 15.48 -8.70 -8.81
CA THR A 194 15.92 -9.58 -7.73
C THR A 194 15.64 -8.93 -6.38
N LYS A 195 15.40 -9.75 -5.36
CA LYS A 195 15.15 -9.24 -4.00
C LYS A 195 16.37 -8.48 -3.49
N GLU A 196 17.55 -9.02 -3.77
CA GLU A 196 18.84 -8.49 -3.34
C GLU A 196 19.11 -7.09 -3.91
N GLU A 197 18.76 -6.83 -5.18
CA GLU A 197 18.94 -5.51 -5.78
C GLU A 197 18.08 -4.44 -5.09
N ALA A 198 16.79 -4.74 -4.89
CA ALA A 198 15.87 -3.81 -4.27
C ALA A 198 16.15 -3.61 -2.78
N GLU A 199 16.57 -4.67 -2.09
CA GLU A 199 16.96 -4.63 -0.69
C GLU A 199 18.25 -3.85 -0.48
N ALA A 200 19.27 -4.04 -1.32
CA ALA A 200 20.50 -3.26 -1.27
C ALA A 200 20.21 -1.75 -1.45
N TYR A 201 19.39 -1.41 -2.44
CA TYR A 201 18.97 -0.02 -2.64
C TYR A 201 18.21 0.55 -1.41
N ALA A 202 17.33 -0.24 -0.80
CA ALA A 202 16.60 0.18 0.39
C ALA A 202 17.53 0.40 1.59
N GLN A 203 18.51 -0.48 1.80
CA GLN A 203 19.51 -0.35 2.86
C GLN A 203 20.38 0.90 2.67
N GLU A 204 20.88 1.14 1.45
CA GLU A 204 21.67 2.32 1.09
C GLU A 204 20.92 3.65 1.33
N ASN A 205 19.59 3.63 1.23
CA ASN A 205 18.73 4.81 1.38
C ASN A 205 17.96 4.84 2.72
N ASN A 206 18.30 3.95 3.66
CA ASN A 206 17.66 3.82 4.98
C ASN A 206 16.14 3.63 4.92
N LEU A 207 15.65 2.88 3.92
CA LEU A 207 14.24 2.58 3.72
C LEU A 207 13.88 1.26 4.43
N LEU A 208 12.59 1.11 4.75
CA LEU A 208 12.01 -0.21 4.98
C LEU A 208 11.88 -0.96 3.64
N PHE A 209 12.08 -2.28 3.63
CA PHE A 209 11.92 -3.10 2.43
C PHE A 209 11.09 -4.35 2.72
N PHE A 210 10.13 -4.64 1.83
CA PHE A 210 9.30 -5.84 1.89
C PHE A 210 8.92 -6.29 0.47
N GLU A 211 8.73 -7.59 0.27
CA GLU A 211 7.98 -8.11 -0.87
C GLU A 211 6.55 -8.41 -0.41
N THR A 212 5.57 -8.10 -1.26
CA THR A 212 4.16 -8.25 -0.93
C THR A 212 3.38 -8.89 -2.08
N SER A 213 2.29 -9.57 -1.74
CA SER A 213 1.24 -9.89 -2.70
C SER A 213 -0.08 -9.31 -2.22
N ALA A 214 -0.58 -8.31 -2.93
CA ALA A 214 -1.96 -7.84 -2.71
C ALA A 214 -3.00 -8.95 -3.01
N LYS A 215 -2.66 -9.91 -3.88
CA LYS A 215 -3.54 -11.01 -4.25
C LYS A 215 -3.70 -12.02 -3.10
N THR A 216 -2.60 -12.51 -2.53
CA THR A 216 -2.63 -13.51 -1.44
C THR A 216 -2.73 -12.88 -0.05
N GLY A 217 -2.32 -11.60 0.10
CA GLY A 217 -2.21 -10.92 1.38
C GLY A 217 -0.81 -11.01 2.03
N GLU A 218 0.12 -11.75 1.43
CA GLU A 218 1.49 -11.91 1.92
C GLU A 218 2.20 -10.56 2.06
N GLY A 219 2.87 -10.35 3.20
CA GLY A 219 3.64 -9.14 3.52
C GLY A 219 2.82 -7.87 3.79
N ILE A 220 1.50 -7.86 3.53
CA ILE A 220 0.68 -6.64 3.63
C ILE A 220 0.60 -6.13 5.07
N VAL A 221 0.19 -6.97 6.02
CA VAL A 221 0.05 -6.55 7.42
C VAL A 221 1.39 -6.16 8.03
N GLU A 222 2.47 -6.86 7.66
CA GLU A 222 3.82 -6.62 8.15
C GLU A 222 4.32 -5.22 7.77
N VAL A 223 4.19 -4.82 6.50
CA VAL A 223 4.57 -3.49 6.02
C VAL A 223 3.93 -2.38 6.86
N PHE A 224 2.60 -2.42 7.04
CA PHE A 224 1.89 -1.38 7.77
C PHE A 224 2.22 -1.39 9.27
N THR A 225 2.44 -2.56 9.85
CA THR A 225 2.81 -2.71 11.27
C THR A 225 4.23 -2.19 11.52
N GLN A 226 5.17 -2.47 10.63
CA GLN A 226 6.55 -2.02 10.72
C GLN A 226 6.68 -0.50 10.51
N ILE A 227 5.90 0.06 9.58
CA ILE A 227 5.76 1.52 9.45
C ILE A 227 5.20 2.11 10.75
N ALA A 228 4.12 1.52 11.28
CA ALA A 228 3.49 1.97 12.52
C ALA A 228 4.48 2.00 13.70
N GLY A 229 5.35 0.99 13.82
CA GLY A 229 6.38 0.92 14.85
C GLY A 229 7.54 1.91 14.68
N LYS A 230 7.90 2.27 13.43
CA LYS A 230 9.01 3.19 13.15
C LYS A 230 8.65 4.68 13.19
N ILE A 231 7.36 5.04 13.16
CA ILE A 231 6.95 6.44 13.20
C ILE A 231 7.27 7.04 14.57
N PRO A 232 7.96 8.20 14.65
CA PRO A 232 8.26 8.85 15.92
C PRO A 232 7.01 9.55 16.47
N LEU A 233 6.18 8.80 17.19
CA LEU A 233 4.88 9.29 17.68
C LEU A 233 5.00 10.39 18.73
N GLU A 234 6.09 10.43 19.50
CA GLU A 234 6.35 11.49 20.47
C GLU A 234 6.43 12.88 19.81
N VAL A 235 7.02 12.95 18.61
CA VAL A 235 7.10 14.18 17.81
C VAL A 235 5.72 14.61 17.32
N ILE A 236 4.86 13.65 16.96
CA ILE A 236 3.50 13.91 16.48
C ILE A 236 2.60 14.40 17.63
N LEU A 237 2.74 13.82 18.82
CA LEU A 237 1.95 14.18 20.00
C LEU A 237 2.36 15.54 20.57
N SER A 238 3.66 15.84 20.62
CA SER A 238 4.18 17.12 21.12
C SER A 238 3.89 18.31 20.18
N GLY A 239 3.92 18.09 18.85
CA GLY A 239 3.58 19.13 17.87
C GLY A 239 2.11 19.58 17.87
N ARG A 240 1.20 18.80 18.48
CA ARG A 240 -0.22 19.18 18.63
C ARG A 240 -0.49 20.10 19.84
N GLY A 241 0.48 20.28 20.74
CA GLY A 241 0.33 21.02 22.00
C GLY A 241 0.21 22.55 21.87
N ASN A 242 0.57 23.15 20.72
CA ASN A 242 0.65 24.62 20.59
C ASN A 242 -0.52 25.29 19.84
N ASN A 243 -1.51 24.55 19.31
CA ASN A 243 -2.56 25.13 18.46
C ASN A 243 -3.96 25.20 19.11
N THR A 244 -4.08 25.08 20.44
CA THR A 244 -5.40 25.17 21.13
C THR A 244 -5.51 26.24 22.22
N ALA A 245 -4.52 27.12 22.37
CA ALA A 245 -4.56 28.24 23.32
C ALA A 245 -4.30 29.58 22.60
N GLY A 246 -5.28 30.07 21.84
CA GLY A 246 -5.17 31.39 21.18
C GLY A 246 -6.46 32.00 20.63
N GLY A 247 -7.63 31.39 20.88
CA GLY A 247 -8.90 31.84 20.30
C GLY A 247 -9.91 32.30 21.35
N ARG A 248 -9.60 33.34 22.15
CA ARG A 248 -10.60 34.06 22.96
C ARG A 248 -10.08 35.39 23.55
N ALA A 249 -10.02 36.43 22.72
CA ALA A 249 -10.10 37.86 23.06
C ALA A 249 -10.06 38.63 21.72
N GLY A 250 -10.90 39.62 21.40
CA GLY A 250 -11.98 40.26 22.10
C GLY A 250 -12.95 40.88 21.09
N ALA A 251 -14.20 41.00 21.52
CA ALA A 251 -15.19 41.83 20.88
C ALA A 251 -14.99 43.30 21.29
N ALA A 252 -15.41 44.20 20.40
CA ALA A 252 -15.57 45.67 20.52
C ALA A 252 -14.43 46.53 19.96
N ASN A 253 -14.66 47.13 18.78
CA ASN A 253 -15.02 48.56 18.74
C ASN A 253 -15.66 48.95 17.40
N ARG A 254 -16.67 49.81 17.47
CA ARG A 254 -17.46 50.39 16.36
C ARG A 254 -16.92 51.79 16.01
N GLY A 255 -17.03 52.14 14.72
CA GLY A 255 -17.11 53.52 14.20
C GLY A 255 -15.76 54.16 13.86
N SER A 256 -15.60 55.04 12.86
CA SER A 256 -16.51 55.70 11.90
C SER A 256 -15.64 56.56 10.94
N GLY A 257 -16.04 56.67 9.66
CA GLY A 257 -15.59 57.66 8.65
C GLY A 257 -14.34 57.24 7.86
N GLY A 258 -14.36 57.00 6.55
CA GLY A 258 -14.77 57.85 5.41
C GLY A 258 -13.47 58.21 4.65
N ALA A 259 -13.30 58.25 3.33
CA ALA A 259 -14.14 58.21 2.14
C ALA A 259 -13.22 57.94 0.91
N GLY A 260 -13.80 57.47 -0.21
CA GLY A 260 -13.22 57.49 -1.56
C GLY A 260 -12.36 56.28 -1.93
N GLY A 261 -12.51 55.59 -3.05
CA GLY A 261 -13.36 55.78 -4.22
C GLY A 261 -12.96 54.74 -5.29
N THR A 262 -13.97 54.28 -6.02
CA THR A 262 -13.94 53.75 -7.41
C THR A 262 -13.32 52.38 -7.74
N ASN A 263 -14.26 51.49 -8.10
CA ASN A 263 -14.33 50.69 -9.34
C ASN A 263 -13.79 49.25 -9.38
N ASN A 264 -14.75 48.35 -9.12
CA ASN A 264 -15.23 47.22 -9.93
C ASN A 264 -14.23 46.17 -10.47
N THR A 265 -14.34 44.91 -10.02
CA THR A 265 -15.16 43.79 -10.59
C THR A 265 -14.62 43.38 -11.98
N GLU A 266 -14.22 42.14 -12.28
CA GLU A 266 -14.88 40.87 -12.01
C GLU A 266 -13.90 39.68 -11.96
N ASP A 267 -14.22 38.74 -11.08
CA ASP A 267 -13.84 37.33 -11.11
C ASP A 267 -14.21 36.69 -12.46
N SER A 268 -13.34 35.86 -13.02
CA SER A 268 -13.72 34.89 -14.04
C SER A 268 -13.14 33.51 -13.71
N ARG A 269 -14.00 32.72 -13.07
CA ARG A 269 -13.84 31.29 -12.82
C ARG A 269 -14.01 30.54 -14.15
N ILE A 270 -12.99 29.79 -14.55
CA ILE A 270 -13.10 28.87 -15.70
C ILE A 270 -13.59 27.52 -15.16
N ASN A 271 -14.89 27.25 -15.36
CA ASN A 271 -15.47 25.91 -15.34
C ASN A 271 -15.54 25.43 -16.80
N LEU A 272 -14.88 24.32 -17.12
CA LEU A 272 -14.98 23.69 -18.43
C LEU A 272 -15.46 22.24 -18.24
N ALA A 273 -16.77 22.06 -18.40
CA ALA A 273 -17.43 20.77 -18.52
C ALA A 273 -18.28 20.78 -19.79
N ASN A 274 -18.11 19.75 -20.61
CA ASN A 274 -19.01 19.16 -21.61
C ASN A 274 -19.79 20.06 -22.59
N SER A 275 -19.48 19.89 -23.88
CA SER A 275 -20.40 19.48 -24.97
C SER A 275 -19.66 19.73 -26.30
N GLU A 276 -19.09 18.72 -26.97
CA GLU A 276 -19.77 17.85 -27.94
C GLU A 276 -20.68 18.58 -28.96
N GLU A 277 -20.36 18.28 -30.22
CA GLU A 277 -21.22 18.27 -31.41
C GLU A 277 -21.61 19.58 -32.13
N ALA A 278 -21.05 19.70 -33.36
CA ALA A 278 -21.79 19.64 -34.63
C ALA A 278 -21.62 20.82 -35.61
N LYS A 279 -21.26 20.39 -36.84
CA LYS A 279 -21.66 20.90 -38.17
C LYS A 279 -21.16 22.26 -38.67
N LYS A 280 -20.12 22.16 -39.51
CA LYS A 280 -20.20 22.20 -40.99
C LYS A 280 -21.41 22.95 -41.58
N ASP A 281 -21.14 24.15 -42.08
CA ASP A 281 -21.65 24.86 -43.26
C ASP A 281 -20.76 26.12 -43.36
N GLY A 282 -20.32 26.67 -44.48
CA GLY A 282 -20.55 26.47 -45.89
C GLY A 282 -19.65 27.47 -46.63
N CYS A 283 -19.35 27.13 -47.87
CA CYS A 283 -18.57 27.85 -48.88
C CYS A 283 -18.99 29.32 -49.09
N ALA A 284 -18.02 30.21 -49.38
CA ALA A 284 -18.06 31.10 -50.55
C ALA A 284 -16.74 31.88 -50.74
N CYS A 285 -16.12 31.60 -51.89
CA CYS A 285 -15.32 32.47 -52.77
C CYS A 285 -13.95 32.99 -52.30
#